data_AF-A0A2T4I9L4-F1
#
_entry.id   AF-A0A2T4I9L4-F1
#
_cell.length_a   1.000
_cell.length_b   1.000
_cell.length_c   1.000
_cell.angle_alpha   90.00
_cell.angle_beta   90.00
_cell.angle_gamma   90.00
#
_symmetry.space_group_name_H-M   'P 1'
#
loop_
_entity.id
_entity.type
_entity.pdbx_description
1 polymer ?
#
loop_
_entity_poly.entity_id
_entity_poly.type
_entity_poly.pdbx_seq_one_letter_code
_entity_poly.pdbx_strand_id
1 'polypeptide(L)'
;MKKYFCNLKTSISQNKKQYLIRLGCLLIGLYLFSLSIALYVPTAVGASQVDFTNFSILALFKDWAKVNEKTVEGLVSATNYKLALMSLYGFLLLVSVVFLVLSIIREYKITKDKKLWLQLIPLIVLDVIINVGLSYVIDGQIEMLKVIGYLDWLFNQSTAYQFRTIFFTIAFVLYIVGLTFWIHSGWLLGSYNSINTNFMRLTKLPFNVSRVLMDVLIIIPGVIMLLVNPISWDIKAKFLLNYVNIGTIGFLFLAGPMLGKTLGLLNKITKIYQ
;
A
#
# COMPACT_ATOMS: atom_id res chain seq x y z
N MET A 1 16.36 0.88 29.34
CA MET A 1 15.50 1.88 28.67
C MET A 1 16.02 3.31 28.80
N LYS A 2 16.29 3.86 30.00
CA LYS A 2 16.76 5.26 30.19
C LYS A 2 17.99 5.64 29.34
N LYS A 3 19.02 4.78 29.29
CA LYS A 3 20.23 4.95 28.46
C LYS A 3 19.94 4.94 26.96
N TYR A 4 18.96 4.16 26.51
CA TYR A 4 18.52 4.12 25.11
C TYR A 4 17.88 5.44 24.68
N PHE A 5 16.98 5.99 25.50
CA PHE A 5 16.34 7.29 25.24
C PHE A 5 17.33 8.45 25.30
N CYS A 6 18.28 8.45 26.24
CA CYS A 6 19.35 9.46 26.24
C CYS A 6 20.18 9.40 24.96
N ASN A 7 20.59 8.22 24.52
CA ASN A 7 21.35 8.05 23.28
C ASN A 7 20.55 8.47 22.03
N LEU A 8 19.23 8.20 22.02
CA LEU A 8 18.34 8.63 20.94
C LEU A 8 18.24 10.15 20.87
N LYS A 9 18.04 10.82 22.03
CA LYS A 9 17.98 12.28 22.13
C LYS A 9 19.27 12.94 21.64
N THR A 10 20.43 12.40 22.03
CA THR A 10 21.74 12.91 21.60
C THR A 10 21.93 12.71 20.09
N SER A 11 21.54 11.54 19.56
CA SER A 11 21.60 11.24 18.11
C SER A 11 20.72 12.18 17.28
N ILE A 12 19.48 12.44 17.73
CA ILE A 12 18.57 13.39 17.08
C ILE A 12 19.16 14.79 17.10
N SER A 13 19.71 15.22 18.24
CA SER A 13 20.29 16.55 18.38
C SER A 13 21.52 16.78 17.48
N GLN A 14 22.29 15.73 17.21
CA GLN A 14 23.47 15.79 16.34
C GLN A 14 23.10 15.70 14.85
N ASN A 15 22.00 15.02 14.49
CA ASN A 15 21.61 14.76 13.10
C ASN A 15 20.29 15.43 12.70
N LYS A 16 19.95 16.60 13.27
CA LYS A 16 18.64 17.27 13.09
C LYS A 16 18.19 17.39 11.63
N LYS A 17 19.10 17.77 10.73
CA LYS A 17 18.82 17.89 9.28
C LYS A 17 18.34 16.56 8.68
N GLN A 18 19.00 15.46 9.04
CA GLN A 18 18.66 14.12 8.56
C GLN A 18 17.27 13.69 9.05
N TYR A 19 16.98 13.91 10.33
CA TYR A 19 15.67 13.61 10.93
C TYR A 19 14.55 14.47 10.32
N LEU A 20 14.82 15.75 10.05
CA LEU A 20 13.85 16.66 9.44
C LEU A 20 13.52 16.27 8.00
N ILE A 21 14.52 15.88 7.20
CA ILE A 21 14.27 15.39 5.84
C ILE A 21 13.48 14.08 5.90
N ARG A 22 13.83 13.13 6.79
CA ARG A 22 13.06 11.88 6.96
C ARG A 22 11.60 12.15 7.32
N LEU A 23 11.35 13.09 8.24
CA LEU A 23 9.99 13.50 8.61
C LEU A 23 9.25 14.12 7.42
N GLY A 24 9.89 15.01 6.67
CA GLY A 24 9.31 15.60 5.46
C GLY A 24 8.96 14.53 4.42
N CYS A 25 9.88 13.59 4.17
CA CYS A 25 9.65 12.46 3.27
C CYS A 25 8.51 11.55 3.75
N LEU A 26 8.40 11.31 5.06
CA LEU A 26 7.31 10.52 5.63
C LEU A 26 5.94 11.18 5.39
N LEU A 27 5.81 12.47 5.73
CA LEU A 27 4.54 13.21 5.61
C LEU A 27 4.11 13.35 4.14
N ILE A 28 5.02 13.76 3.27
CA ILE A 28 4.77 13.88 1.82
C ILE A 28 4.46 12.50 1.23
N GLY A 29 5.23 11.48 1.61
CA GLY A 29 5.07 10.12 1.12
C GLY A 29 3.71 9.54 1.45
N LEU A 30 3.30 9.62 2.72
CA LEU A 30 1.98 9.16 3.17
C LEU A 30 0.85 9.91 2.47
N TYR A 31 0.92 11.24 2.39
CA TYR A 31 -0.12 12.07 1.77
C TYR A 31 -0.28 11.78 0.27
N LEU A 32 0.82 11.72 -0.48
CA LEU A 32 0.78 11.44 -1.92
C LEU A 32 0.34 10.00 -2.20
N PHE A 33 0.80 9.06 -1.38
CA PHE A 33 0.40 7.66 -1.49
C PHE A 33 -1.10 7.49 -1.25
N SER A 34 -1.64 8.04 -0.16
CA SER A 34 -3.07 7.95 0.11
C SER A 34 -3.89 8.67 -0.97
N LEU A 35 -3.40 9.83 -1.46
CA LEU A 35 -4.10 10.61 -2.48
C LEU A 35 -4.17 9.84 -3.79
N SER A 36 -3.07 9.15 -4.14
CA SER A 36 -3.02 8.31 -5.33
C SER A 36 -4.11 7.24 -5.30
N ILE A 37 -4.27 6.55 -4.16
CA ILE A 37 -5.30 5.53 -3.97
C ILE A 37 -6.69 6.15 -4.14
N ALA A 38 -6.96 7.26 -3.45
CA ALA A 38 -8.24 7.95 -3.55
C ALA A 38 -8.58 8.38 -5.00
N LEU A 39 -7.57 8.75 -5.80
CA LEU A 39 -7.74 9.14 -7.20
C LEU A 39 -8.00 7.95 -8.14
N TYR A 40 -7.26 6.83 -8.03
CA TYR A 40 -7.44 5.74 -8.99
C TYR A 40 -8.55 4.76 -8.63
N VAL A 41 -8.90 4.57 -7.35
CA VAL A 41 -9.98 3.67 -6.91
C VAL A 41 -11.26 3.84 -7.73
N PRO A 42 -11.76 5.06 -7.98
CA PRO A 42 -13.00 5.23 -8.75
C PRO A 42 -12.84 5.08 -10.27
N THR A 43 -11.61 5.08 -10.81
CA THR A 43 -11.39 5.08 -12.27
C THR A 43 -11.85 3.79 -12.96
N ALA A 44 -11.82 2.65 -12.26
CA ALA A 44 -12.07 1.33 -12.85
C ALA A 44 -11.22 1.07 -14.12
N VAL A 45 -10.02 1.66 -14.20
CA VAL A 45 -9.00 1.42 -15.25
C VAL A 45 -7.86 0.56 -14.71
N GLY A 46 -8.14 -0.18 -13.64
CA GLY A 46 -7.21 -1.08 -12.96
C GLY A 46 -7.13 -0.79 -11.48
N ALA A 47 -6.54 -1.73 -10.75
CA ALA A 47 -6.33 -1.61 -9.32
C ALA A 47 -4.87 -1.97 -8.99
N SER A 48 -4.35 -1.45 -7.89
CA SER A 48 -3.16 -2.05 -7.30
C SER A 48 -3.50 -3.48 -6.86
N GLN A 49 -2.51 -4.35 -6.70
CA GLN A 49 -2.65 -5.68 -6.13
C GLN A 49 -3.34 -5.67 -4.75
N VAL A 50 -3.08 -4.64 -3.93
CA VAL A 50 -3.72 -4.44 -2.64
C VAL A 50 -5.21 -4.16 -2.85
N ASP A 51 -5.55 -3.26 -3.78
CA ASP A 51 -6.94 -2.85 -3.97
C ASP A 51 -7.75 -3.86 -4.76
N PHE A 52 -7.15 -4.59 -5.70
CA PHE A 52 -7.80 -5.73 -6.34
C PHE A 52 -8.24 -6.74 -5.28
N THR A 53 -7.35 -7.04 -4.34
CA THR A 53 -7.66 -7.94 -3.21
C THR A 53 -8.71 -7.32 -2.30
N ASN A 54 -8.63 -6.02 -2.03
CA ASN A 54 -9.60 -5.29 -1.24
C ASN A 54 -11.01 -5.30 -1.88
N PHE A 55 -11.10 -5.06 -3.19
CA PHE A 55 -12.34 -5.11 -3.96
C PHE A 55 -12.89 -6.53 -4.03
N SER A 56 -12.02 -7.55 -4.07
CA SER A 56 -12.45 -8.95 -4.00
C SER A 56 -13.07 -9.28 -2.64
N ILE A 57 -12.52 -8.74 -1.53
CA ILE A 57 -13.13 -8.84 -0.19
C ILE A 57 -14.50 -8.17 -0.19
N LEU A 58 -14.61 -6.94 -0.70
CA LEU A 58 -15.89 -6.21 -0.75
C LEU A 58 -16.94 -6.89 -1.63
N ALA A 59 -16.52 -7.51 -2.73
CA ALA A 59 -17.41 -8.28 -3.60
C ALA A 59 -18.02 -9.49 -2.88
N LEU A 60 -17.33 -10.10 -1.91
CA LEU A 60 -17.91 -11.17 -1.07
C LEU A 60 -19.09 -10.66 -0.23
N PHE A 61 -19.03 -9.40 0.20
CA PHE A 61 -20.10 -8.75 0.95
C PHE A 61 -21.19 -8.13 0.06
N LYS A 62 -21.14 -8.36 -1.26
CA LYS A 62 -22.07 -7.79 -2.26
C LYS A 62 -22.17 -6.26 -2.19
N ASP A 63 -21.08 -5.59 -1.81
CA ASP A 63 -21.02 -4.13 -1.71
C ASP A 63 -20.79 -3.51 -3.09
N TRP A 64 -21.82 -3.56 -3.94
CA TRP A 64 -21.77 -3.07 -5.32
C TRP A 64 -22.09 -1.58 -5.41
N ALA A 65 -21.41 -0.87 -6.30
CA ALA A 65 -21.61 0.54 -6.55
C ALA A 65 -23.01 0.82 -7.10
N LYS A 66 -23.56 1.99 -6.77
CA LYS A 66 -24.89 2.43 -7.23
C LYS A 66 -24.80 3.74 -8.00
N VAL A 67 -25.50 3.83 -9.12
CA VAL A 67 -25.70 5.06 -9.90
C VAL A 67 -27.20 5.24 -10.10
N ASN A 68 -27.77 6.37 -9.66
CA ASN A 68 -29.22 6.62 -9.67
C ASN A 68 -30.03 5.45 -9.07
N GLU A 69 -29.60 4.98 -7.89
CA GLU A 69 -30.20 3.85 -7.14
C GLU A 69 -30.11 2.47 -7.80
N LYS A 70 -29.57 2.37 -9.03
CA LYS A 70 -29.33 1.10 -9.71
C LYS A 70 -27.92 0.58 -9.44
N THR A 71 -27.82 -0.72 -9.17
CA THR A 71 -26.54 -1.39 -8.95
C THR A 71 -25.77 -1.49 -10.27
N VAL A 72 -24.50 -1.07 -10.26
CA VAL A 72 -23.58 -1.24 -11.38
C VAL A 72 -22.87 -2.58 -11.22
N GLU A 73 -23.23 -3.55 -12.03
CA GLU A 73 -22.67 -4.90 -11.97
C GLU A 73 -21.15 -4.89 -12.21
N GLY A 74 -20.41 -5.59 -11.35
CA GLY A 74 -18.96 -5.71 -11.47
C GLY A 74 -18.16 -4.50 -10.97
N LEU A 75 -18.82 -3.45 -10.47
CA LEU A 75 -18.18 -2.28 -9.85
C LEU A 75 -18.47 -2.27 -8.35
N VAL A 76 -17.44 -2.21 -7.53
CA VAL A 76 -17.55 -2.26 -6.07
C VAL A 76 -17.72 -0.86 -5.50
N SER A 77 -18.56 -0.73 -4.47
CA SER A 77 -18.74 0.51 -3.71
C SER A 77 -17.51 0.81 -2.85
N ALA A 78 -17.20 2.10 -2.68
CA ALA A 78 -16.16 2.56 -1.76
C ALA A 78 -16.64 2.62 -0.30
N THR A 79 -17.92 2.35 -0.01
CA THR A 79 -18.52 2.57 1.34
C THR A 79 -17.79 1.81 2.45
N ASN A 80 -17.48 0.52 2.26
CA ASN A 80 -16.77 -0.28 3.26
C ASN A 80 -15.28 -0.41 2.96
N TYR A 81 -14.74 0.40 2.06
CA TYR A 81 -13.36 0.33 1.60
C TYR A 81 -12.35 0.36 2.75
N LYS A 82 -12.55 1.27 3.71
CA LYS A 82 -11.71 1.40 4.91
C LYS A 82 -11.66 0.11 5.73
N LEU A 83 -12.79 -0.52 6.00
CA LEU A 83 -12.86 -1.71 6.84
C LEU A 83 -12.23 -2.92 6.15
N ALA A 84 -12.48 -3.08 4.86
CA ALA A 84 -11.83 -4.12 4.06
C ALA A 84 -10.31 -3.90 4.01
N LEU A 85 -9.86 -2.64 3.83
CA LEU A 85 -8.44 -2.32 3.76
C LEU A 85 -7.72 -2.54 5.09
N MET A 86 -8.36 -2.16 6.21
CA MET A 86 -7.84 -2.45 7.55
C MET A 86 -7.70 -3.95 7.79
N SER A 87 -8.67 -4.75 7.32
CA SER A 87 -8.63 -6.21 7.44
C SER A 87 -7.50 -6.81 6.61
N LEU A 88 -7.33 -6.35 5.37
CA LEU A 88 -6.23 -6.76 4.49
C LEU A 88 -4.87 -6.39 5.08
N TYR A 89 -4.68 -5.15 5.53
CA TYR A 89 -3.44 -4.72 6.20
C TYR A 89 -3.19 -5.44 7.53
N GLY A 90 -4.25 -5.81 8.26
CA GLY A 90 -4.15 -6.70 9.42
C GLY A 90 -3.61 -8.08 9.04
N PHE A 91 -4.12 -8.67 7.96
CA PHE A 91 -3.59 -9.93 7.44
C PHE A 91 -2.13 -9.81 6.97
N LEU A 92 -1.79 -8.76 6.21
CA LEU A 92 -0.40 -8.53 5.78
C LEU A 92 0.54 -8.30 6.95
N LEU A 93 0.08 -7.67 8.03
CA LEU A 93 0.85 -7.54 9.26
C LEU A 93 1.17 -8.92 9.86
N LEU A 94 0.19 -9.83 9.95
CA LEU A 94 0.44 -11.18 10.48
C LEU A 94 1.53 -11.91 9.66
N VAL A 95 1.43 -11.87 8.33
CA VAL A 95 2.43 -12.47 7.44
C VAL A 95 3.81 -11.80 7.60
N SER A 96 3.83 -10.47 7.69
CA SER A 96 5.04 -9.67 7.93
C SER A 96 5.73 -10.05 9.25
N VAL A 97 4.96 -10.24 10.32
CA VAL A 97 5.48 -10.69 11.63
C VAL A 97 6.07 -12.09 11.53
N VAL A 98 5.43 -13.01 10.81
CA VAL A 98 5.97 -14.36 10.58
C VAL A 98 7.34 -14.28 9.90
N PHE A 99 7.48 -13.50 8.82
CA PHE A 99 8.78 -13.32 8.16
C PHE A 99 9.84 -12.71 9.07
N LEU A 100 9.47 -11.70 9.85
CA LEU A 100 10.37 -11.04 10.78
C LEU A 100 10.85 -11.98 11.90
N VAL A 101 9.92 -12.74 12.51
CA VAL A 101 10.24 -13.72 13.56
C VAL A 101 11.16 -14.81 13.00
N LEU A 102 10.85 -15.38 11.83
CA LEU A 102 11.70 -16.40 11.20
C LEU A 102 13.10 -15.88 10.88
N SER A 103 13.20 -14.63 10.42
CA SER A 103 14.48 -13.98 10.15
C SER A 103 15.29 -13.79 11.44
N ILE A 104 14.66 -13.30 12.52
CA ILE A 104 15.30 -13.10 13.83
C ILE A 104 15.72 -14.44 14.45
N ILE A 105 14.93 -15.51 14.34
CA ILE A 105 15.32 -16.84 14.81
C ILE A 105 16.60 -17.31 14.12
N ARG A 106 16.70 -17.14 12.79
CA ARG A 106 17.91 -17.51 12.03
C ARG A 106 19.12 -16.70 12.48
N GLU A 107 18.96 -15.39 12.67
CA GLU A 107 20.05 -14.51 13.07
C GLU A 107 20.49 -14.77 14.52
N TYR A 108 19.53 -14.94 15.44
CA TYR A 108 19.77 -15.24 16.85
C TYR A 108 20.52 -16.57 17.04
N LYS A 109 20.26 -17.58 16.20
CA LYS A 109 21.02 -18.84 16.24
C LYS A 109 22.52 -18.63 16.04
N ILE A 110 22.90 -17.60 15.27
CA ILE A 110 24.29 -17.26 14.94
C ILE A 110 24.87 -16.28 15.97
N THR A 111 24.18 -15.17 16.23
CA THR A 111 24.72 -14.04 17.01
C THR A 111 24.46 -14.16 18.51
N LYS A 112 23.44 -14.91 18.92
CA LYS A 112 22.91 -14.99 20.29
C LYS A 112 22.51 -13.64 20.90
N ASP A 113 22.33 -12.59 20.09
CA ASP A 113 21.95 -11.27 20.58
C ASP A 113 20.46 -11.19 20.93
N LYS A 114 20.16 -11.07 22.23
CA LYS A 114 18.79 -10.94 22.75
C LYS A 114 18.13 -9.62 22.36
N LYS A 115 18.89 -8.59 21.96
CA LYS A 115 18.34 -7.29 21.55
C LYS A 115 17.49 -7.38 20.29
N LEU A 116 17.73 -8.38 19.42
CA LEU A 116 16.95 -8.60 18.20
C LEU A 116 15.45 -8.80 18.51
N TRP A 117 15.15 -9.52 19.60
CA TRP A 117 13.78 -9.77 20.05
C TRP A 117 13.10 -8.51 20.61
N LEU A 118 13.86 -7.59 21.21
CA LEU A 118 13.32 -6.34 21.73
C LEU A 118 12.95 -5.35 20.62
N GLN A 119 13.54 -5.49 19.43
CA GLN A 119 13.24 -4.64 18.27
C GLN A 119 11.93 -5.03 17.57
N LEU A 120 11.41 -6.24 17.80
CA LEU A 120 10.16 -6.74 17.21
C LEU A 120 8.94 -5.93 17.66
N ILE A 121 8.83 -5.68 18.97
CA ILE A 121 7.68 -5.00 19.58
C ILE A 121 7.43 -3.61 18.97
N PRO A 122 8.40 -2.68 18.92
CA PRO A 122 8.16 -1.37 18.33
C PRO A 122 7.84 -1.45 16.83
N LEU A 123 8.44 -2.37 16.06
CA LEU A 123 8.12 -2.53 14.63
C LEU A 123 6.65 -2.92 14.41
N ILE A 124 6.16 -3.89 15.19
CA ILE A 124 4.76 -4.33 15.12
C ILE A 124 3.81 -3.20 15.51
N VAL A 125 4.09 -2.49 16.61
CA VAL A 125 3.24 -1.39 17.09
C VAL A 125 3.16 -0.27 16.07
N LEU A 126 4.29 0.10 15.45
CA LEU A 126 4.32 1.15 14.43
C LEU A 126 3.56 0.75 13.16
N ASP A 127 3.64 -0.53 12.75
CA ASP A 127 2.86 -1.03 11.62
C ASP A 127 1.34 -1.02 11.94
N VAL A 128 0.93 -1.36 13.17
CA VAL A 128 -0.48 -1.27 13.59
C VAL A 128 -0.99 0.18 13.51
N ILE A 129 -0.22 1.14 14.04
CA ILE A 129 -0.59 2.57 14.00
C ILE A 129 -0.81 3.02 12.56
N ILE A 130 0.09 2.64 11.66
CA ILE A 130 -0.01 3.00 10.24
C ILE A 130 -1.16 2.29 9.56
N ASN A 131 -1.38 1.01 9.81
CA ASN A 131 -2.48 0.25 9.20
C ASN A 131 -3.83 0.91 9.50
N VAL A 132 -4.05 1.32 10.75
CA VAL A 132 -5.25 2.05 11.15
C VAL A 132 -5.24 3.45 10.54
N GLY A 133 -4.19 4.25 10.81
CA GLY A 133 -4.12 5.65 10.41
C GLY A 133 -4.23 5.86 8.91
N LEU A 134 -3.51 5.09 8.10
CA LEU A 134 -3.52 5.20 6.64
C LEU A 134 -4.91 4.94 6.06
N SER A 135 -5.64 3.97 6.60
CA SER A 135 -7.00 3.65 6.14
C SER A 135 -7.96 4.83 6.34
N TYR A 136 -7.83 5.56 7.47
CA TYR A 136 -8.59 6.78 7.71
C TYR A 136 -8.15 7.96 6.84
N VAL A 137 -6.85 8.10 6.56
CA VAL A 137 -6.35 9.16 5.67
C VAL A 137 -6.88 8.97 4.25
N ILE A 138 -6.90 7.73 3.74
CA ILE A 138 -7.47 7.41 2.42
C ILE A 138 -8.97 7.70 2.39
N ASP A 139 -9.71 7.26 3.41
CA ASP A 139 -11.16 7.52 3.54
C ASP A 139 -11.47 9.03 3.51
N GLY A 140 -10.71 9.82 4.27
CA GLY A 140 -10.85 11.28 4.29
C GLY A 140 -10.54 11.94 2.93
N GLN A 141 -9.58 11.42 2.18
CA GLN A 141 -9.29 11.93 0.83
C GLN A 141 -10.32 11.50 -0.21
N ILE A 142 -10.90 10.30 -0.10
CA ILE A 142 -12.04 9.88 -0.92
C ILE A 142 -13.22 10.83 -0.67
N GLU A 143 -13.53 11.14 0.60
CA GLU A 143 -14.61 12.08 0.93
C GLU A 143 -14.30 13.50 0.44
N MET A 144 -13.06 13.97 0.56
CA MET A 144 -12.64 15.24 -0.01
C MET A 144 -12.87 15.28 -1.54
N LEU A 145 -12.48 14.22 -2.26
CA LEU A 145 -12.70 14.10 -3.70
C LEU A 145 -14.20 14.04 -4.05
N LYS A 146 -15.02 13.47 -3.18
CA LYS A 146 -16.48 13.46 -3.31
C LYS A 146 -17.05 14.87 -3.23
N VAL A 147 -16.67 15.64 -2.21
CA VAL A 147 -17.16 17.00 -1.97
C VAL A 147 -16.83 17.94 -3.13
N ILE A 148 -15.67 17.78 -3.78
CA ILE A 148 -15.31 18.59 -4.96
C ILE A 148 -15.95 18.08 -6.28
N GLY A 149 -16.80 17.05 -6.22
CA GLY A 149 -17.52 16.50 -7.37
C GLY A 149 -16.68 15.60 -8.29
N TYR A 150 -15.46 15.22 -7.89
CA TYR A 150 -14.59 14.37 -8.73
C TYR A 150 -15.21 12.98 -8.96
N LEU A 151 -15.74 12.36 -7.89
CA LEU A 151 -16.35 11.03 -7.97
C LEU A 151 -17.58 11.01 -8.89
N ASP A 152 -18.46 12.00 -8.73
CA ASP A 152 -19.68 12.13 -9.54
C ASP A 152 -19.34 12.37 -11.01
N TRP A 153 -18.34 13.21 -11.28
CA TRP A 153 -17.84 13.42 -12.63
C TRP A 153 -17.26 12.15 -13.24
N LEU A 154 -16.45 11.39 -12.50
CA LEU A 154 -15.79 10.19 -13.01
C LEU A 154 -16.78 9.07 -13.32
N PHE A 155 -17.81 8.90 -12.49
CA PHE A 155 -18.85 7.89 -12.66
C PHE A 155 -19.94 8.26 -13.66
N ASN A 156 -19.99 9.52 -14.11
CA ASN A 156 -20.92 9.92 -15.15
C ASN A 156 -20.70 9.11 -16.43
N GLN A 157 -21.79 8.62 -17.03
CA GLN A 157 -21.74 7.82 -18.26
C GLN A 157 -21.26 8.63 -19.47
N SER A 158 -21.38 9.97 -19.43
CA SER A 158 -20.84 10.85 -20.48
C SER A 158 -19.33 11.06 -20.38
N THR A 159 -18.71 10.68 -19.26
CA THR A 159 -17.26 10.85 -19.09
C THR A 159 -16.51 9.84 -19.94
N ALA A 160 -15.79 10.35 -20.94
CA ALA A 160 -15.02 9.53 -21.86
C ALA A 160 -13.99 8.68 -21.10
N TYR A 161 -13.86 7.41 -21.49
CA TYR A 161 -12.94 6.45 -20.89
C TYR A 161 -11.48 6.96 -20.85
N GLN A 162 -11.09 7.77 -21.85
CA GLN A 162 -9.77 8.41 -21.92
C GLN A 162 -9.42 9.23 -20.68
N PHE A 163 -10.38 9.98 -20.12
CA PHE A 163 -10.16 10.75 -18.91
C PHE A 163 -9.91 9.86 -17.69
N ARG A 164 -10.64 8.75 -17.57
CA ARG A 164 -10.41 7.76 -16.51
C ARG A 164 -8.99 7.19 -16.58
N THR A 165 -8.50 6.90 -17.78
CA THR A 165 -7.12 6.43 -18.00
C THR A 165 -6.07 7.49 -17.67
N ILE A 166 -6.32 8.77 -17.98
CA ILE A 166 -5.40 9.88 -17.64
C ILE A 166 -5.30 10.02 -16.12
N PHE A 167 -6.44 10.07 -15.42
CA PHE A 167 -6.45 10.17 -13.96
C PHE A 167 -5.82 8.94 -13.29
N PHE A 168 -6.07 7.74 -13.83
CA PHE A 168 -5.39 6.53 -13.39
C PHE A 168 -3.86 6.63 -13.55
N THR A 169 -3.39 7.17 -14.68
CA THR A 169 -1.94 7.34 -14.94
C THR A 169 -1.32 8.36 -13.99
N ILE A 170 -1.98 9.50 -13.77
CA ILE A 170 -1.54 10.52 -12.80
C ILE A 170 -1.44 9.89 -11.41
N ALA A 171 -2.49 9.16 -11.00
CA ALA A 171 -2.52 8.49 -9.73
C ALA A 171 -1.41 7.43 -9.61
N PHE A 172 -1.13 6.65 -10.65
CA PHE A 172 0.00 5.71 -10.66
C PHE A 172 1.35 6.42 -10.44
N VAL A 173 1.59 7.56 -11.08
CA VAL A 173 2.82 8.35 -10.85
C VAL A 173 2.88 8.84 -9.41
N LEU A 174 1.78 9.37 -8.86
CA LEU A 174 1.71 9.81 -7.46
C LEU A 174 1.92 8.64 -6.49
N TYR A 175 1.44 7.44 -6.83
CA TYR A 175 1.64 6.23 -6.05
C TYR A 175 3.13 5.89 -5.95
N ILE A 176 3.84 5.86 -7.09
CA ILE A 176 5.28 5.57 -7.13
C ILE A 176 6.07 6.64 -6.36
N VAL A 177 5.78 7.91 -6.58
CA VAL A 177 6.45 9.02 -5.88
C VAL A 177 6.17 8.96 -4.38
N GLY A 178 4.91 8.79 -3.98
CA GLY A 178 4.50 8.69 -2.58
C GLY A 178 5.18 7.54 -1.85
N LEU A 179 5.15 6.33 -2.42
CA LEU A 179 5.87 5.18 -1.87
C LEU A 179 7.38 5.41 -1.80
N THR A 180 7.97 6.08 -2.80
CA THR A 180 9.41 6.37 -2.80
C THR A 180 9.78 7.23 -1.60
N PHE A 181 9.07 8.35 -1.40
CA PHE A 181 9.29 9.24 -0.27
C PHE A 181 9.05 8.52 1.07
N TRP A 182 7.99 7.71 1.13
CA TRP A 182 7.64 6.97 2.33
C TRP A 182 8.70 5.93 2.70
N ILE A 183 9.09 5.07 1.76
CA ILE A 183 10.15 4.06 1.98
C ILE A 183 11.48 4.74 2.31
N HIS A 184 11.83 5.83 1.61
CA HIS A 184 13.06 6.59 1.85
C HIS A 184 13.13 7.21 3.24
N SER A 185 12.00 7.57 3.85
CA SER A 185 11.98 8.05 5.24
C SER A 185 12.58 7.03 6.22
N GLY A 186 12.45 5.73 5.90
CA GLY A 186 12.86 4.62 6.74
C GLY A 186 12.07 4.49 8.05
N TRP A 187 10.98 5.25 8.21
CA TRP A 187 10.13 5.25 9.40
C TRP A 187 8.71 4.82 9.05
N LEU A 188 8.03 4.19 10.01
CA LEU A 188 6.60 3.89 9.93
C LEU A 188 6.21 3.24 8.59
N LEU A 189 6.93 2.19 8.18
CA LEU A 189 6.78 1.58 6.85
C LEU A 189 5.38 1.03 6.60
N GLY A 190 4.66 0.59 7.65
CA GLY A 190 3.34 0.00 7.54
C GLY A 190 3.40 -1.42 7.00
N SER A 191 2.34 -2.20 7.22
CA SER A 191 2.31 -3.63 6.87
C SER A 191 2.70 -3.93 5.42
N TYR A 192 2.23 -3.12 4.47
CA TYR A 192 2.51 -3.30 3.03
C TYR A 192 4.00 -3.12 2.66
N ASN A 193 4.74 -2.20 3.31
CA ASN A 193 6.18 -2.07 3.03
C ASN A 193 7.02 -2.95 3.97
N SER A 194 6.57 -3.15 5.21
CA SER A 194 7.23 -4.02 6.18
C SER A 194 7.25 -5.48 5.72
N ILE A 195 6.18 -6.00 5.11
CA ILE A 195 6.16 -7.38 4.58
C ILE A 195 7.27 -7.59 3.55
N ASN A 196 7.50 -6.61 2.66
CA ASN A 196 8.56 -6.67 1.65
C ASN A 196 9.95 -6.61 2.30
N THR A 197 10.17 -5.70 3.25
CA THR A 197 11.45 -5.59 3.97
C THR A 197 11.77 -6.86 4.76
N ASN A 198 10.77 -7.44 5.41
CA ASN A 198 10.92 -8.66 6.21
C ASN A 198 11.12 -9.89 5.33
N PHE A 199 10.42 -9.97 4.19
CA PHE A 199 10.64 -11.01 3.19
C PHE A 199 12.06 -10.93 2.60
N MET A 200 12.53 -9.72 2.27
CA MET A 200 13.89 -9.47 1.79
C MET A 200 14.93 -9.90 2.83
N ARG A 201 14.72 -9.57 4.11
CA ARG A 201 15.60 -10.00 5.22
C ARG A 201 15.62 -11.53 5.40
N LEU A 202 14.49 -12.20 5.17
CA LEU A 202 14.38 -13.66 5.30
C LEU A 202 15.04 -14.41 4.14
N THR A 203 14.84 -13.93 2.90
CA THR A 203 15.22 -14.62 1.66
C THR A 203 16.55 -14.14 1.08
N LYS A 204 17.02 -12.96 1.47
CA LYS A 204 18.20 -12.27 0.90
C LYS A 204 18.07 -11.94 -0.60
N LEU A 205 16.85 -11.94 -1.13
CA LEU A 205 16.60 -11.53 -2.52
C LEU A 205 16.76 -10.01 -2.69
N PRO A 206 17.05 -9.50 -3.90
CA PRO A 206 17.06 -8.07 -4.17
C PRO A 206 15.68 -7.42 -3.93
N PHE A 207 15.66 -6.11 -3.65
CA PHE A 207 14.44 -5.34 -3.39
C PHE A 207 13.39 -5.49 -4.50
N ASN A 208 13.80 -5.33 -5.78
CA ASN A 208 12.87 -5.38 -6.91
C ASN A 208 12.17 -6.74 -7.03
N VAL A 209 12.94 -7.83 -6.87
CA VAL A 209 12.42 -9.21 -6.94
C VAL A 209 11.48 -9.48 -5.77
N SER A 210 11.90 -9.08 -4.57
CA SER A 210 11.08 -9.20 -3.36
C SER A 210 9.74 -8.49 -3.52
N ARG A 211 9.75 -7.27 -4.09
CA ARG A 211 8.54 -6.46 -4.27
C ARG A 211 7.56 -7.12 -5.25
N VAL A 212 8.03 -7.54 -6.43
CA VAL A 212 7.19 -8.22 -7.41
C VAL A 212 6.61 -9.51 -6.85
N LEU A 213 7.42 -10.33 -6.17
CA LEU A 213 6.93 -11.56 -5.54
C LEU A 213 5.88 -11.27 -4.48
N MET A 214 6.10 -10.25 -3.64
CA MET A 214 5.10 -9.89 -2.65
C MET A 214 3.82 -9.36 -3.28
N ASP A 215 3.92 -8.58 -4.35
CA ASP A 215 2.76 -8.03 -5.03
C ASP A 215 1.91 -9.16 -5.68
N VAL A 216 2.57 -10.18 -6.24
CA VAL A 216 1.89 -11.41 -6.72
C VAL A 216 1.29 -12.20 -5.56
N LEU A 217 1.98 -12.34 -4.42
CA LEU A 217 1.43 -13.04 -3.27
C LEU A 217 0.25 -12.31 -2.62
N ILE A 218 0.18 -10.99 -2.74
CA ILE A 218 -0.96 -10.18 -2.29
C ILE A 218 -2.17 -10.39 -3.21
N ILE A 219 -1.97 -10.46 -4.53
CA ILE A 219 -3.10 -10.57 -5.48
C ILE A 219 -3.75 -11.96 -5.46
N ILE A 220 -2.99 -13.03 -5.20
CA ILE A 220 -3.47 -14.43 -5.20
C ILE A 220 -4.70 -14.64 -4.29
N PRO A 221 -4.68 -14.23 -3.00
CA PRO A 221 -5.86 -14.28 -2.14
C PRO A 221 -7.09 -13.59 -2.74
N GLY A 222 -6.91 -12.43 -3.39
CA GLY A 222 -8.00 -11.73 -4.07
C GLY A 222 -8.61 -12.55 -5.20
N VAL A 223 -7.77 -13.16 -6.04
CA VAL A 223 -8.23 -14.03 -7.13
C VAL A 223 -9.01 -15.23 -6.57
N ILE A 224 -8.49 -15.88 -5.53
CA ILE A 224 -9.17 -17.00 -4.87
C ILE A 224 -10.55 -16.56 -4.34
N MET A 225 -10.61 -15.43 -3.62
CA MET A 225 -11.86 -14.88 -3.09
C MET A 225 -12.89 -14.61 -4.19
N LEU A 226 -12.48 -14.03 -5.32
CA LEU A 226 -13.37 -13.79 -6.45
C LEU A 226 -13.89 -15.10 -7.06
N LEU A 227 -13.03 -16.11 -7.20
CA LEU A 227 -13.41 -17.39 -7.80
C LEU A 227 -14.41 -18.15 -6.93
N VAL A 228 -14.23 -18.17 -5.61
CA VAL A 228 -15.14 -18.84 -4.67
C VAL A 228 -16.42 -18.06 -4.37
N ASN A 229 -16.48 -16.77 -4.72
CA ASN A 229 -17.66 -15.95 -4.51
C ASN A 229 -18.87 -16.52 -5.30
N PRO A 230 -20.03 -16.78 -4.65
CA PRO A 230 -21.23 -17.34 -5.30
C PRO A 230 -22.02 -16.30 -6.12
N ILE A 231 -21.32 -15.51 -6.95
CA ILE A 231 -21.90 -14.60 -7.94
C ILE A 231 -21.76 -15.18 -9.35
N SER A 232 -22.59 -14.72 -10.29
CA SER A 232 -22.57 -15.20 -11.67
C SER A 232 -21.22 -14.92 -12.35
N TRP A 233 -20.85 -15.78 -13.29
CA TRP A 233 -19.63 -15.61 -14.08
C TRP A 233 -19.62 -14.32 -14.91
N ASP A 234 -20.79 -13.82 -15.33
CA ASP A 234 -20.92 -12.53 -16.02
C ASP A 234 -20.48 -11.36 -15.12
N ILE A 235 -20.90 -11.35 -13.85
CA ILE A 235 -20.48 -10.33 -12.88
C ILE A 235 -18.98 -10.46 -12.57
N LYS A 236 -18.46 -11.69 -12.45
CA LYS A 236 -17.01 -11.93 -12.26
C LYS A 236 -16.20 -11.42 -13.45
N ALA A 237 -16.66 -11.64 -14.68
CA ALA A 237 -16.00 -11.15 -15.88
C ALA A 237 -15.99 -9.62 -15.93
N LYS A 238 -17.13 -8.96 -15.65
CA LYS A 238 -17.21 -7.49 -15.53
C LYS A 238 -16.26 -6.95 -14.45
N PHE A 239 -16.19 -7.60 -13.30
CA PHE A 239 -15.25 -7.25 -12.24
C PHE A 239 -13.79 -7.34 -12.70
N LEU A 240 -13.41 -8.44 -13.36
CA LEU A 240 -12.06 -8.61 -13.89
C LEU A 240 -11.73 -7.56 -14.96
N LEU A 241 -12.67 -7.21 -15.83
CA LEU A 241 -12.44 -6.16 -16.84
C LEU A 241 -12.22 -4.77 -16.22
N ASN A 242 -12.90 -4.48 -15.11
CA ASN A 242 -12.76 -3.21 -14.39
C ASN A 242 -11.44 -3.14 -13.59
N TYR A 243 -10.98 -4.26 -13.03
CA TYR A 243 -9.91 -4.27 -12.02
C TYR A 243 -8.70 -5.13 -12.34
N VAL A 244 -8.69 -5.89 -13.44
CA VAL A 244 -7.56 -6.68 -13.95
C VAL A 244 -7.36 -6.34 -15.42
N ASN A 245 -6.70 -5.22 -15.64
CA ASN A 245 -6.35 -4.73 -16.97
C ASN A 245 -4.89 -4.29 -16.99
N ILE A 246 -4.50 -3.58 -18.05
CA ILE A 246 -3.12 -3.11 -18.23
C ILE A 246 -2.61 -2.26 -17.05
N GLY A 247 -3.49 -1.53 -16.36
CA GLY A 247 -3.13 -0.76 -15.18
C GLY A 247 -2.69 -1.65 -14.02
N THR A 248 -3.37 -2.78 -13.82
CA THR A 248 -3.07 -3.74 -12.75
C THR A 248 -1.77 -4.50 -13.04
N ILE A 249 -1.56 -4.86 -14.32
CA ILE A 249 -0.29 -5.44 -14.79
C ILE A 249 0.85 -4.43 -14.56
N GLY A 250 0.61 -3.14 -14.85
CA GLY A 250 1.55 -2.06 -14.56
C GLY A 250 1.90 -1.98 -13.06
N PHE A 251 0.92 -2.02 -12.17
CA PHE A 251 1.16 -2.05 -10.73
C PHE A 251 1.99 -3.26 -10.28
N LEU A 252 1.68 -4.47 -10.77
CA LEU A 252 2.37 -5.69 -10.39
C LEU A 252 3.84 -5.73 -10.83
N PHE A 253 4.13 -5.31 -12.06
CA PHE A 253 5.45 -5.52 -12.67
C PHE A 253 6.30 -4.26 -12.82
N LEU A 254 5.69 -3.07 -12.92
CA LEU A 254 6.43 -1.81 -13.09
C LEU A 254 6.69 -1.11 -11.76
N ALA A 255 5.84 -1.28 -10.75
CA ALA A 255 5.98 -0.55 -9.50
C ALA A 255 7.32 -0.83 -8.80
N GLY A 256 7.70 -2.10 -8.64
CA GLY A 256 8.99 -2.48 -8.04
C GLY A 256 10.21 -1.85 -8.74
N PRO A 257 10.39 -2.06 -10.07
CA PRO A 257 11.49 -1.44 -10.82
C PRO A 257 11.49 0.10 -10.79
N MET A 258 10.32 0.74 -10.90
CA MET A 258 10.22 2.20 -10.84
C MET A 258 10.60 2.74 -9.46
N LEU A 259 10.11 2.11 -8.39
CA LEU A 259 10.48 2.43 -7.01
C LEU A 259 11.98 2.29 -6.77
N GLY A 260 12.61 1.22 -7.28
CA GLY A 260 14.06 1.05 -7.16
C GLY A 260 14.84 2.20 -7.82
N LYS A 261 14.42 2.65 -9.00
CA LYS A 261 15.04 3.78 -9.70
C LYS A 261 14.84 5.10 -8.97
N THR A 262 13.61 5.42 -8.56
CA THR A 262 13.28 6.67 -7.88
C THR A 262 13.90 6.76 -6.49
N LEU A 263 13.97 5.64 -5.75
CA LEU A 263 14.70 5.55 -4.48
C LEU A 263 16.20 5.85 -4.68
N GLY A 264 16.81 5.28 -5.73
CA GLY A 264 18.21 5.57 -6.07
C GLY A 264 18.45 7.06 -6.36
N LEU A 265 17.51 7.73 -7.02
CA LEU A 265 17.58 9.15 -7.33
C LEU A 265 17.39 10.02 -6.07
N LEU A 266 16.40 9.69 -5.22
CA LEU A 266 16.14 10.41 -3.97
C LEU A 266 17.29 10.25 -2.96
N ASN A 267 17.92 9.07 -2.91
CA ASN A 267 19.13 8.82 -2.13
C ASN A 267 20.28 9.74 -2.54
N LYS A 268 20.50 9.94 -3.85
CA LYS A 268 21.53 10.86 -4.38
C LYS A 268 21.27 12.32 -4.02
N ILE A 269 20.01 12.75 -4.04
CA ILE A 269 19.62 14.13 -3.72
C ILE A 269 19.77 14.40 -2.22
N THR A 270 19.22 13.52 -1.39
CA THR A 270 19.12 13.76 0.05
C THR A 270 20.41 13.42 0.82
N LYS A 271 21.24 12.50 0.31
CA LYS A 271 22.50 12.04 0.92
C LYS A 271 22.36 11.59 2.38
N ILE A 272 21.20 11.05 2.74
CA ILE A 272 20.87 10.63 4.12
C ILE A 272 21.44 9.27 4.49
N TYR A 273 21.71 8.42 3.49
CA TYR A 273 22.16 7.04 3.64
C TYR A 273 23.54 6.82 3.00
N GLN A 274 24.31 7.90 2.80
CA GLN A 274 25.72 7.88 2.41
C GLN A 274 26.60 7.96 3.64
#